data_AF-A0A9D5GQB9-F1
#
_entry.id   AF-A0A9D5GQB9-F1
#
_cell.length_a   1.000
_cell.length_b   1.000
_cell.length_c   1.000
_cell.angle_alpha   90.00
_cell.angle_beta   90.00
_cell.angle_gamma   90.00
#
_symmetry.space_group_name_H-M   'P 1'
#
loop_
_entity.id
_entity.type
_entity.pdbx_description
1 polymer ?
#
loop_
_entity_poly.entity_id
_entity_poly.type
_entity_poly.pdbx_seq_one_letter_code
_entity_poly.pdbx_strand_id
1 'polypeptide(L)'
;MSYRSNKNKKAVAIMLVIVFVLLGCTGAWYWLVYKPQQEASEKTRLEQIAKEEAEKQRKEQEAAQQRAAYANLIINADIEFKVENWESALSQYTEALTLFPNEQYPKDQLVLINTKLKEITALEARKTAGIVETVSSASGRFFVIVSSSIDGDLAMDYATKLAKEGNYVKIIEPDAVNLLFYRVSIGDYDTREQAESASESNGSFGDGVWVLRY
;
A
#
# COMPACT_ATOMS: atom_id res chain seq x y z
N MET A 1 -1.16 12.20 -107.64
CA MET A 1 -1.09 11.42 -106.38
C MET A 1 -0.34 12.11 -105.22
N SER A 2 0.27 13.30 -105.38
CA SER A 2 1.15 13.90 -104.35
C SER A 2 0.43 14.63 -103.19
N TYR A 3 -0.84 15.01 -103.37
CA TYR A 3 -1.56 15.87 -102.40
C TYR A 3 -1.98 15.15 -101.10
N ARG A 4 -2.25 13.83 -101.16
CA ARG A 4 -2.75 13.03 -100.02
C ARG A 4 -1.64 12.65 -99.01
N SER A 5 -0.41 12.46 -99.49
CA SER A 5 0.77 12.09 -98.67
C SER A 5 1.24 13.23 -97.75
N ASN A 6 1.26 14.46 -98.27
CA ASN A 6 1.73 15.63 -97.52
C ASN A 6 0.76 16.05 -96.41
N LYS A 7 -0.55 15.80 -96.59
CA LYS A 7 -1.58 16.05 -95.58
C LYS A 7 -1.44 15.12 -94.36
N ASN A 8 -1.13 13.84 -94.59
CA ASN A 8 -0.90 12.87 -93.51
C ASN A 8 0.40 13.15 -92.73
N LYS A 9 1.48 13.55 -93.41
CA LYS A 9 2.72 13.96 -92.75
C LYS A 9 2.53 15.18 -91.84
N LYS A 10 1.75 16.18 -92.28
CA LYS A 10 1.37 17.34 -91.46
C LYS A 10 0.50 16.93 -90.28
N ALA A 11 -0.46 16.02 -90.46
CA ALA A 11 -1.31 15.51 -89.38
C ALA A 11 -0.51 14.72 -88.32
N VAL A 12 0.44 13.89 -88.74
CA VAL A 12 1.34 13.16 -87.83
C VAL A 12 2.25 14.13 -87.06
N ALA A 13 2.78 15.16 -87.73
CA ALA A 13 3.58 16.20 -87.07
C ALA A 13 2.77 16.97 -86.01
N ILE A 14 1.51 17.34 -86.31
CA ILE A 14 0.62 18.02 -85.36
C ILE A 14 0.30 17.11 -84.17
N MET A 15 0.01 15.82 -84.40
CA MET A 15 -0.23 14.84 -83.33
C MET A 15 0.99 14.68 -82.40
N LEU A 16 2.20 14.62 -82.95
CA LEU A 16 3.42 14.56 -82.14
C LEU A 16 3.60 15.81 -81.26
N VAL A 17 3.34 17.00 -81.81
CA VAL A 17 3.39 18.25 -81.05
C VAL A 17 2.35 18.25 -79.92
N ILE A 18 1.12 17.80 -80.19
CA ILE A 18 0.07 17.69 -79.16
C ILE A 18 0.48 16.71 -78.05
N VAL A 19 1.07 15.56 -78.40
CA VAL A 19 1.58 14.58 -77.42
C VAL A 19 2.69 15.19 -76.55
N PHE A 20 3.61 15.95 -77.14
CA PHE A 20 4.65 16.66 -76.39
C PHE A 20 4.08 17.73 -75.46
N VAL A 21 3.07 18.48 -75.93
CA VAL A 21 2.36 19.48 -75.11
C VAL A 21 1.63 18.80 -73.95
N LEU A 22 0.94 17.69 -74.20
CA LEU A 22 0.25 16.92 -73.15
C LEU A 22 1.22 16.34 -72.13
N LEU A 23 2.35 15.78 -72.57
CA LEU A 23 3.40 15.30 -71.67
C LEU A 23 3.98 16.43 -70.81
N GLY A 24 4.25 17.59 -71.42
CA GLY A 24 4.68 18.80 -70.71
C GLY A 24 3.65 19.29 -69.69
N CYS A 25 2.37 19.30 -70.04
CA CYS A 25 1.29 19.65 -69.13
C CYS A 25 1.15 18.66 -67.97
N THR A 26 1.27 17.35 -68.22
CA THR A 26 1.24 16.34 -67.15
C THR A 26 2.46 16.41 -66.23
N GLY A 27 3.65 16.70 -66.79
CA GLY A 27 4.86 16.91 -66.00
C GLY A 27 4.79 18.19 -65.15
N ALA A 28 4.26 19.27 -65.73
CA ALA A 28 4.00 20.51 -65.00
C ALA A 28 2.95 20.31 -63.91
N TRP A 29 1.85 19.59 -64.17
CA TRP A 29 0.85 19.26 -63.16
C TRP A 29 1.42 18.36 -62.04
N TYR A 30 2.24 17.37 -62.41
CA TYR A 30 2.94 16.52 -61.46
C TYR A 30 3.87 17.34 -60.55
N TRP A 31 4.68 18.23 -61.12
CA TRP A 31 5.65 19.03 -60.36
C TRP A 31 4.99 20.13 -59.52
N LEU A 32 3.94 20.76 -60.04
CA LEU A 32 3.31 21.94 -59.43
C LEU A 32 2.19 21.57 -58.44
N VAL A 33 1.57 20.39 -58.59
CA VAL A 33 0.43 19.97 -57.75
C VAL A 33 0.69 18.64 -57.02
N TYR A 34 1.09 17.59 -57.73
CA TYR A 34 1.15 16.25 -57.14
C TYR A 34 2.37 16.03 -56.22
N LYS A 35 3.56 16.42 -56.64
CA LYS A 35 4.81 16.31 -55.87
C LYS A 35 4.74 17.04 -54.51
N PRO A 36 4.34 18.33 -54.42
CA PRO A 36 4.22 19.01 -53.13
C PRO A 36 3.14 18.42 -52.21
N GLN A 37 2.08 17.83 -52.79
CA GLN A 37 1.03 17.15 -52.03
C GLN A 37 1.55 15.86 -51.34
N GLN A 38 2.45 15.11 -51.99
CA GLN A 38 3.07 13.93 -51.38
C GLN A 38 4.00 14.31 -50.22
N GLU A 39 4.90 15.28 -50.42
CA GLU A 39 5.82 15.75 -49.38
C GLU A 39 5.07 16.25 -48.13
N ALA A 40 3.94 16.95 -48.32
CA ALA A 40 3.07 17.36 -47.21
C ALA A 40 2.45 16.16 -46.47
N SER A 41 2.01 15.13 -47.19
CA SER A 41 1.43 13.92 -46.59
C SER A 41 2.47 13.07 -45.83
N GLU A 42 3.67 12.94 -46.38
CA GLU A 42 4.79 12.25 -45.73
C GLU A 42 5.24 12.99 -44.47
N LYS A 43 5.37 14.31 -44.55
CA LYS A 43 5.68 15.15 -43.39
C LYS A 43 4.63 14.98 -42.29
N THR A 44 3.34 14.97 -42.64
CA THR A 44 2.25 14.76 -41.67
C THR A 44 2.34 13.37 -41.03
N ARG A 45 2.66 12.34 -41.81
CA ARG A 45 2.82 10.97 -41.29
C ARG A 45 4.02 10.86 -40.35
N LEU A 46 5.14 11.51 -40.68
CA LEU A 46 6.32 11.59 -39.80
C LEU A 46 6.03 12.36 -38.52
N GLU A 47 5.29 13.48 -38.61
CA GLU A 47 4.83 14.23 -37.43
C GLU A 47 3.88 13.42 -36.55
N GLN A 48 2.98 12.62 -37.14
CA GLN A 48 2.10 11.72 -36.38
C GLN A 48 2.87 10.62 -35.66
N ILE A 49 3.82 9.97 -36.35
CA ILE A 49 4.70 8.95 -35.75
C ILE A 49 5.50 9.57 -34.61
N ALA A 50 6.10 10.75 -34.82
CA ALA A 50 6.84 11.46 -33.77
C ALA A 50 5.95 11.82 -32.56
N LYS A 51 4.69 12.21 -32.79
CA LYS A 51 3.73 12.49 -31.71
C LYS A 51 3.33 11.22 -30.95
N GLU A 52 3.10 10.12 -31.66
CA GLU A 52 2.73 8.83 -31.06
C GLU A 52 3.90 8.25 -30.24
N GLU A 53 5.12 8.31 -30.77
CA GLU A 53 6.33 7.91 -30.05
C GLU A 53 6.56 8.78 -28.80
N ALA A 54 6.38 10.10 -28.91
CA ALA A 54 6.47 11.01 -27.78
C ALA A 54 5.40 10.72 -26.72
N GLU A 55 4.17 10.42 -27.12
CA GLU A 55 3.09 10.06 -26.20
C GLU A 55 3.36 8.71 -25.51
N LYS A 56 3.84 7.71 -26.27
CA LYS A 56 4.23 6.41 -25.73
C LYS A 56 5.37 6.56 -24.72
N GLN A 57 6.42 7.30 -25.06
CA GLN A 57 7.52 7.58 -24.14
C GLN A 57 7.04 8.32 -22.89
N ARG A 58 6.12 9.29 -23.03
CA ARG A 58 5.54 9.99 -21.87
C ARG A 58 4.77 9.03 -20.97
N LYS A 59 3.92 8.16 -21.53
CA LYS A 59 3.18 7.15 -20.77
C LYS A 59 4.10 6.15 -20.07
N GLU A 60 5.16 5.71 -20.73
CA GLU A 60 6.16 4.82 -20.13
C GLU A 60 6.92 5.52 -18.98
N GLN A 61 7.29 6.78 -19.15
CA GLN A 61 7.91 7.59 -18.09
C GLN A 61 6.96 7.81 -16.91
N GLU A 62 5.70 8.17 -17.15
CA GLU A 62 4.67 8.31 -16.12
C GLU A 62 4.48 6.99 -15.35
N ALA A 63 4.39 5.86 -16.05
CA ALA A 63 4.28 4.54 -15.42
C ALA A 63 5.52 4.17 -14.60
N ALA A 64 6.73 4.49 -15.11
CA ALA A 64 7.97 4.27 -14.37
C ALA A 64 8.05 5.14 -13.11
N GLN A 65 7.61 6.40 -13.18
CA GLN A 65 7.53 7.30 -12.02
C GLN A 65 6.54 6.78 -10.97
N GLN A 66 5.36 6.33 -11.39
CA GLN A 66 4.38 5.73 -10.48
C GLN A 66 4.93 4.46 -9.81
N ARG A 67 5.62 3.60 -10.57
CA ARG A 67 6.27 2.40 -10.02
C ARG A 67 7.36 2.74 -9.00
N ALA A 68 8.17 3.76 -9.28
CA ALA A 68 9.19 4.23 -8.34
C ALA A 68 8.58 4.84 -7.07
N ALA A 69 7.53 5.66 -7.22
CA ALA A 69 6.79 6.22 -6.09
C ALA A 69 6.17 5.14 -5.21
N TYR A 70 5.53 4.13 -5.83
CA TYR A 70 5.03 2.96 -5.13
C TYR A 70 6.13 2.23 -4.36
N ALA A 71 7.27 1.92 -5.00
CA ALA A 71 8.36 1.22 -4.33
C ALA A 71 8.86 1.99 -3.09
N ASN A 72 8.99 3.31 -3.18
CA ASN A 72 9.39 4.14 -2.04
C ASN A 72 8.34 4.13 -0.92
N LEU A 73 7.05 4.20 -1.25
CA LEU A 73 5.97 4.10 -0.27
C LEU A 73 6.00 2.75 0.46
N ILE A 74 6.26 1.65 -0.25
CA ILE A 74 6.37 0.33 0.37
C ILE A 74 7.57 0.26 1.31
N ILE A 75 8.75 0.71 0.87
CA ILE A 75 9.96 0.69 1.71
C ILE A 75 9.75 1.48 2.99
N ASN A 76 9.20 2.69 2.88
CA ASN A 76 8.96 3.55 4.04
C ASN A 76 7.85 2.96 4.93
N ALA A 77 6.78 2.40 4.37
CA ALA A 77 5.72 1.74 5.13
C ALA A 77 6.25 0.51 5.89
N ASP A 78 7.12 -0.29 5.28
CA ASP A 78 7.77 -1.45 5.91
C ASP A 78 8.67 -1.02 7.09
N ILE A 79 9.37 0.12 6.96
CA ILE A 79 10.19 0.68 8.04
C ILE A 79 9.30 1.10 9.21
N GLU A 80 8.24 1.86 8.94
CA GLU A 80 7.30 2.33 9.96
C GLU A 80 6.57 1.16 10.63
N PHE A 81 6.21 0.13 9.87
CA PHE A 81 5.61 -1.09 10.39
C PHE A 81 6.54 -1.81 11.38
N LYS A 82 7.85 -1.91 11.06
CA LYS A 82 8.84 -2.58 11.92
C LYS A 82 9.10 -1.85 13.23
N VAL A 83 8.97 -0.53 13.24
CA VAL A 83 9.08 0.27 14.46
C VAL A 83 7.73 0.48 15.16
N GLU A 84 6.71 -0.29 14.76
CA GLU A 84 5.36 -0.28 15.33
C GLU A 84 4.67 1.09 15.23
N ASN A 85 5.08 1.94 14.28
CA ASN A 85 4.40 3.18 13.96
C ASN A 85 3.20 2.90 13.05
N TRP A 86 2.16 2.32 13.64
CA TRP A 86 0.98 1.81 12.95
C TRP A 86 0.25 2.87 12.13
N GLU A 87 0.13 4.09 12.63
CA GLU A 87 -0.56 5.18 11.93
C GLU A 87 0.19 5.62 10.66
N SER A 88 1.50 5.81 10.76
CA SER A 88 2.34 6.18 9.61
C SER A 88 2.36 5.05 8.56
N ALA A 89 2.54 3.80 9.00
CA ALA A 89 2.50 2.63 8.13
C ALA A 89 1.14 2.51 7.41
N LEU A 90 0.03 2.71 8.13
CA LEU A 90 -1.32 2.67 7.55
C LEU A 90 -1.48 3.71 6.44
N SER A 91 -1.04 4.95 6.69
CA SER A 91 -1.10 6.03 5.70
C SER A 91 -0.35 5.66 4.42
N GLN A 92 0.89 5.17 4.56
CA GLN A 92 1.75 4.91 3.41
C GLN A 92 1.31 3.69 2.59
N TYR A 93 0.85 2.60 3.23
CA TYR A 93 0.26 1.47 2.49
C TYR A 93 -1.04 1.87 1.78
N THR A 94 -1.85 2.73 2.41
CA THR A 94 -3.06 3.25 1.78
C THR A 94 -2.72 4.08 0.55
N GLU A 95 -1.73 4.97 0.66
CA GLU A 95 -1.23 5.77 -0.47
C GLU A 95 -0.66 4.89 -1.58
N ALA A 96 0.07 3.83 -1.25
CA ALA A 96 0.56 2.86 -2.23
C ALA A 96 -0.58 2.19 -3.02
N LEU A 97 -1.71 1.90 -2.36
CA LEU A 97 -2.92 1.37 -3.02
C LEU A 97 -3.68 2.40 -3.85
N THR A 98 -3.48 3.71 -3.63
CA THR A 98 -4.01 4.72 -4.57
C THR A 98 -3.29 4.69 -5.92
N LEU A 99 -2.00 4.36 -5.92
CA LEU A 99 -1.21 4.19 -7.15
C LEU A 99 -1.48 2.84 -7.81
N PHE A 100 -1.54 1.76 -7.03
CA PHE A 100 -1.77 0.41 -7.54
C PHE A 100 -2.82 -0.35 -6.70
N PRO A 101 -4.12 -0.16 -6.97
CA PRO A 101 -5.21 -0.71 -6.15
C PRO A 101 -5.30 -2.24 -6.13
N ASN A 102 -4.63 -2.92 -7.07
CA ASN A 102 -4.69 -4.37 -7.22
C ASN A 102 -3.54 -5.11 -6.55
N GLU A 103 -2.56 -4.39 -5.99
CA GLU A 103 -1.44 -5.02 -5.28
C GLU A 103 -1.93 -5.68 -4.00
N GLN A 104 -1.51 -6.93 -3.78
CA GLN A 104 -1.95 -7.73 -2.64
C GLN A 104 -1.17 -7.40 -1.36
N TYR A 105 0.14 -7.18 -1.49
CA TYR A 105 1.02 -6.94 -0.35
C TYR A 105 0.55 -5.79 0.56
N PRO A 106 0.24 -4.58 0.05
CA PRO A 106 -0.22 -3.50 0.91
C PRO A 106 -1.58 -3.78 1.56
N LYS A 107 -2.46 -4.55 0.90
CA LYS A 107 -3.76 -4.95 1.46
C LYS A 107 -3.57 -5.85 2.66
N ASP A 108 -2.69 -6.85 2.55
CA ASP A 108 -2.40 -7.77 3.64
C ASP A 108 -1.79 -7.02 4.84
N GLN A 109 -0.87 -6.08 4.57
CA GLN A 109 -0.26 -5.26 5.62
C GLN A 109 -1.29 -4.37 6.32
N LEU A 110 -2.22 -3.76 5.58
CA LEU A 110 -3.30 -2.98 6.19
C LEU A 110 -4.21 -3.83 7.08
N VAL A 111 -4.47 -5.09 6.73
CA VAL A 111 -5.25 -6.01 7.60
C VAL A 111 -4.51 -6.26 8.92
N LEU A 112 -3.19 -6.51 8.86
CA LEU A 112 -2.35 -6.70 10.04
C LEU A 112 -2.33 -5.44 10.92
N ILE A 113 -2.13 -4.26 10.33
CA ILE A 113 -2.12 -2.99 11.05
C ILE A 113 -3.46 -2.73 11.73
N ASN A 114 -4.57 -2.91 11.03
CA ASN A 114 -5.90 -2.71 11.61
C ASN A 114 -6.18 -3.68 12.76
N THR A 115 -5.66 -4.91 12.68
CA THR A 115 -5.74 -5.88 13.77
C THR A 115 -4.96 -5.39 14.99
N LYS A 116 -3.73 -4.92 14.78
CA LYS A 116 -2.88 -4.37 15.86
C LYS A 116 -3.47 -3.13 16.51
N LEU A 117 -3.97 -2.18 15.73
CA LEU A 117 -4.65 -0.99 16.24
C LEU A 117 -5.90 -1.35 17.04
N LYS A 118 -6.68 -2.34 16.60
CA LYS A 118 -7.85 -2.83 17.34
C LYS A 118 -7.46 -3.48 18.67
N GLU A 119 -6.38 -4.26 18.70
CA GLU A 119 -5.83 -4.83 19.94
C GLU A 119 -5.40 -3.72 20.90
N ILE A 120 -4.65 -2.73 20.43
CA ILE A 120 -4.16 -1.61 21.25
C ILE A 120 -5.33 -0.78 21.80
N THR A 121 -6.26 -0.36 20.96
CA THR A 121 -7.43 0.41 21.38
C THR A 121 -8.32 -0.37 22.35
N ALA A 122 -8.47 -1.68 22.17
CA ALA A 122 -9.19 -2.52 23.13
C ALA A 122 -8.45 -2.60 24.48
N LEU A 123 -7.12 -2.71 24.48
CA LEU A 123 -6.33 -2.69 25.70
C LEU A 123 -6.42 -1.34 26.42
N GLU A 124 -6.38 -0.23 25.69
CA GLU A 124 -6.54 1.12 26.23
C GLU A 124 -7.95 1.36 26.77
N ALA A 125 -8.99 0.90 26.06
CA ALA A 125 -10.37 0.95 26.54
C ALA A 125 -10.55 0.12 27.81
N ARG A 126 -9.91 -1.05 27.92
CA ARG A 126 -9.94 -1.88 29.15
C ARG A 126 -9.26 -1.18 30.33
N LYS A 127 -8.09 -0.58 30.10
CA LYS A 127 -7.36 0.22 31.11
C LYS A 127 -8.21 1.39 31.60
N THR A 128 -8.80 2.16 30.69
CA THR A 128 -9.59 3.36 31.04
C THR A 128 -10.94 3.04 31.67
N ALA A 129 -11.57 1.92 31.32
CA ALA A 129 -12.83 1.49 31.92
C ALA A 129 -12.67 0.97 33.36
N GLY A 130 -11.44 0.77 33.84
CA GLY A 130 -11.18 0.25 35.18
C GLY A 130 -11.78 -1.15 35.41
N ILE A 131 -11.90 -1.94 34.33
CA ILE A 131 -12.51 -3.27 34.39
C ILE A 131 -11.49 -4.25 34.96
N VAL A 132 -11.84 -4.88 36.07
CA VAL A 132 -11.10 -6.00 36.64
C VAL A 132 -11.61 -7.28 35.98
N GLU A 133 -10.76 -7.93 35.17
CA GLU A 133 -11.11 -9.21 34.56
C GLU A 133 -10.82 -10.35 35.54
N THR A 134 -11.62 -11.42 35.50
CA THR A 134 -11.38 -12.61 36.33
C THR A 134 -11.01 -13.80 35.45
N VAL A 135 -9.94 -14.52 35.82
CA VAL A 135 -9.40 -15.67 35.11
C VAL A 135 -9.59 -16.90 35.99
N SER A 136 -10.56 -17.73 35.65
CA SER A 136 -10.94 -18.92 36.42
C SER A 136 -10.39 -20.23 35.84
N SER A 137 -9.74 -20.20 34.68
CA SER A 137 -9.18 -21.37 33.99
C SER A 137 -7.76 -21.14 33.51
N ALA A 138 -6.96 -22.20 33.53
CA ALA A 138 -5.59 -22.20 33.03
C ALA A 138 -5.52 -21.71 31.57
N SER A 139 -4.85 -20.59 31.37
CA SER A 139 -4.68 -19.93 30.06
C SER A 139 -3.36 -20.30 29.39
N GLY A 140 -2.40 -20.81 30.16
CA GLY A 140 -1.03 -21.07 29.73
C GLY A 140 -0.18 -19.81 29.57
N ARG A 141 -0.73 -18.62 29.87
CA ARG A 141 -0.06 -17.32 29.79
C ARG A 141 0.72 -17.05 31.07
N PHE A 142 1.60 -16.06 31.00
CA PHE A 142 2.39 -15.58 32.12
C PHE A 142 1.78 -14.30 32.68
N PHE A 143 1.55 -14.27 33.98
CA PHE A 143 0.90 -13.17 34.69
C PHE A 143 1.88 -12.54 35.67
N VAL A 144 1.90 -11.21 35.72
CA VAL A 144 2.73 -10.45 36.67
C VAL A 144 1.91 -10.17 37.92
N ILE A 145 2.16 -10.96 38.97
CA ILE A 145 1.39 -10.92 40.21
C ILE A 145 1.96 -9.85 41.13
N VAL A 146 1.09 -8.95 41.60
CA VAL A 146 1.44 -7.87 42.54
C VAL A 146 0.90 -8.11 43.95
N SER A 147 -0.17 -8.89 44.08
CA SER A 147 -0.77 -9.22 45.37
C SER A 147 -1.39 -10.60 45.36
N SER A 148 -1.41 -11.25 46.53
CA SER A 148 -2.07 -12.52 46.76
C SER A 148 -2.88 -12.43 48.04
N SER A 149 -4.16 -12.75 47.99
CA SER A 149 -5.11 -12.61 49.09
C SER A 149 -5.92 -13.89 49.25
N ILE A 150 -6.20 -14.27 50.50
CA ILE A 150 -7.07 -15.42 50.79
C ILE A 150 -8.53 -15.04 50.49
N ASP A 151 -8.89 -13.81 50.84
CA ASP A 151 -10.23 -13.29 50.61
C ASP A 151 -10.34 -12.67 49.22
N GLY A 152 -11.41 -13.06 48.51
CA GLY A 152 -11.69 -12.58 47.15
C GLY A 152 -12.15 -11.13 47.14
N ASP A 153 -12.80 -10.67 48.22
CA ASP A 153 -13.26 -9.29 48.34
C ASP A 153 -12.09 -8.30 48.43
N LEU A 154 -11.05 -8.65 49.19
CA LEU A 154 -9.83 -7.87 49.37
C LEU A 154 -9.02 -7.81 48.07
N ALA A 155 -8.94 -8.94 47.36
CA ALA A 155 -8.33 -8.99 46.04
C ALA A 155 -9.07 -8.07 45.06
N MET A 156 -10.40 -8.05 45.09
CA MET A 156 -11.24 -7.21 44.24
C MET A 156 -11.12 -5.71 44.56
N ASP A 157 -11.09 -5.34 45.85
CA ASP A 157 -10.91 -3.94 46.25
C ASP A 157 -9.55 -3.41 45.79
N TYR A 158 -8.48 -4.18 46.02
CA TYR A 158 -7.15 -3.82 45.57
C TYR A 158 -7.06 -3.75 44.04
N ALA A 159 -7.65 -4.71 43.33
CA ALA A 159 -7.69 -4.72 41.87
C ALA A 159 -8.45 -3.51 41.31
N THR A 160 -9.59 -3.16 41.92
CA THR A 160 -10.41 -2.00 41.52
C THR A 160 -9.65 -0.70 41.72
N LYS A 161 -8.89 -0.58 42.83
CA LYS A 161 -8.02 0.57 43.07
C LYS A 161 -6.99 0.71 41.94
N LEU A 162 -6.27 -0.36 41.63
CA LEU A 162 -5.27 -0.36 40.55
C LEU A 162 -5.89 -0.05 39.18
N ALA A 163 -7.09 -0.56 38.91
CA ALA A 163 -7.79 -0.31 37.67
C ALA A 163 -8.22 1.16 37.53
N LYS A 164 -8.64 1.82 38.62
CA LYS A 164 -8.91 3.28 38.65
C LYS A 164 -7.66 4.12 38.41
N GLU A 165 -6.49 3.61 38.77
CA GLU A 165 -5.19 4.24 38.47
C GLU A 165 -4.79 4.06 36.99
N GLY A 166 -5.62 3.41 36.17
CA GLY A 166 -5.40 3.19 34.74
C GLY A 166 -4.59 1.93 34.43
N ASN A 167 -4.36 1.07 35.43
CA ASN A 167 -3.69 -0.19 35.22
C ASN A 167 -4.65 -1.21 34.64
N TYR A 168 -4.13 -2.08 33.79
CA TYR A 168 -4.86 -3.26 33.36
C TYR A 168 -4.73 -4.32 34.46
N VAL A 169 -5.85 -4.80 34.99
CA VAL A 169 -5.84 -5.67 36.17
C VAL A 169 -6.67 -6.92 35.93
N LYS A 170 -6.10 -8.08 36.29
CA LYS A 170 -6.81 -9.36 36.33
C LYS A 170 -6.73 -10.00 37.70
N ILE A 171 -7.82 -10.65 38.11
CA ILE A 171 -7.86 -11.54 39.26
C ILE A 171 -7.79 -12.97 38.75
N ILE A 172 -6.82 -13.73 39.25
CA ILE A 172 -6.73 -15.16 39.02
C ILE A 172 -7.43 -15.84 40.19
N GLU A 173 -8.47 -16.60 39.89
CA GLU A 173 -9.18 -17.38 40.89
C GLU A 173 -8.37 -18.60 41.31
N PRO A 174 -8.51 -19.04 42.56
CA PRO A 174 -7.95 -20.29 43.02
C PRO A 174 -8.53 -21.47 42.21
N ASP A 175 -7.65 -22.26 41.57
CA ASP A 175 -8.07 -23.53 40.98
C ASP A 175 -8.35 -24.59 42.06
N ALA A 176 -9.14 -25.61 41.74
CA ALA A 176 -9.51 -26.65 42.69
C ALA A 176 -8.31 -27.54 43.13
N VAL A 177 -7.10 -27.32 42.61
CA VAL A 177 -5.98 -28.26 42.71
C VAL A 177 -4.79 -27.69 43.49
N ASN A 178 -4.46 -26.40 43.42
CA ASN A 178 -3.21 -25.91 44.01
C ASN A 178 -3.10 -24.42 44.36
N LEU A 179 -4.18 -23.62 44.25
CA LEU A 179 -4.15 -22.21 44.62
C LEU A 179 -5.14 -21.96 45.77
N LEU A 180 -4.66 -21.58 46.95
CA LEU A 180 -5.50 -21.15 48.09
C LEU A 180 -5.82 -19.64 48.05
N PHE A 181 -5.22 -18.91 47.10
CA PHE A 181 -5.19 -17.45 47.09
C PHE A 181 -5.73 -16.92 45.77
N TYR A 182 -6.57 -15.88 45.86
CA TYR A 182 -6.87 -14.98 44.76
C TYR A 182 -5.62 -14.15 44.48
N ARG A 183 -5.22 -14.05 43.21
CA ARG A 183 -4.03 -13.30 42.82
C ARG A 183 -4.38 -12.14 41.93
N VAL A 184 -3.86 -10.97 42.23
CA VAL A 184 -4.05 -9.77 41.42
C VAL A 184 -2.84 -9.63 40.50
N SER A 185 -3.11 -9.63 39.19
CA SER A 185 -2.14 -9.44 38.13
C SER A 185 -2.31 -8.08 37.46
N ILE A 186 -1.20 -7.46 37.05
CA ILE A 186 -1.19 -6.19 36.29
C ILE A 186 -0.91 -6.38 34.79
N GLY A 187 -0.79 -7.63 34.32
CA GLY A 187 -0.50 -7.93 32.92
C GLY A 187 -0.61 -9.42 32.60
N ASP A 188 -0.80 -9.75 31.32
CA ASP A 188 -0.81 -11.12 30.82
C ASP A 188 -0.03 -11.24 29.50
N TYR A 189 0.96 -12.12 29.48
CA TYR A 189 1.97 -12.21 28.44
C TYR A 189 2.06 -13.62 27.86
N ASP A 190 2.45 -13.71 26.58
CA ASP A 190 2.61 -14.99 25.91
C ASP A 190 3.91 -15.69 26.30
N THR A 191 4.98 -14.93 26.56
CA THR A 191 6.28 -15.48 26.96
C THR A 191 6.70 -15.04 28.36
N ARG A 192 7.56 -15.84 28.99
CA ARG A 192 8.06 -15.57 30.34
C ARG A 192 8.93 -14.33 30.38
N GLU A 193 9.75 -14.12 29.35
CA GLU A 193 10.69 -13.00 29.24
C GLU A 193 9.96 -11.65 29.19
N GLN A 194 8.83 -11.60 28.49
CA GLN A 194 7.96 -10.41 28.46
C GLN A 194 7.39 -10.11 29.84
N ALA A 195 6.91 -11.14 30.56
CA ALA A 195 6.38 -10.99 31.90
C ALA A 195 7.45 -10.59 32.91
N GLU A 196 8.66 -11.14 32.82
CA GLU A 196 9.79 -10.78 33.69
C GLU A 196 10.22 -9.33 33.46
N SER A 197 10.40 -8.92 32.20
CA SER A 197 10.71 -7.52 31.86
C SER A 197 9.63 -6.54 32.34
N ALA A 198 8.37 -6.95 32.24
CA ALA A 198 7.26 -6.17 32.77
C ALA A 198 7.25 -6.12 34.30
N SER A 199 7.63 -7.20 34.99
CA SER A 199 7.73 -7.22 36.46
C SER A 199 8.82 -6.28 36.97
N GLU A 200 9.97 -6.23 36.28
CA GLU A 200 11.11 -5.37 36.64
C GLU A 200 10.80 -3.88 36.44
N SER A 201 10.13 -3.53 35.34
CA SER A 201 9.72 -2.13 35.08
C SER A 201 8.64 -1.63 36.04
N ASN A 202 7.92 -2.54 36.70
CA ASN A 202 6.85 -2.26 37.65
C ASN A 202 7.31 -2.28 39.12
N GLY A 203 8.60 -2.03 39.39
CA GLY A 203 9.17 -1.96 40.75
C GLY A 203 8.48 -0.97 41.71
N SER A 204 7.62 -0.08 41.21
CA SER A 204 6.73 0.78 42.00
C SER A 204 5.76 0.01 42.92
N PHE A 205 5.45 -1.26 42.62
CA PHE A 205 4.58 -2.10 43.46
C PHE A 205 5.34 -2.86 44.57
N GLY A 206 6.66 -2.63 44.73
CA GLY A 206 7.51 -3.18 45.79
C GLY A 206 8.17 -4.54 45.47
N ASP A 207 8.93 -5.09 46.41
CA ASP A 207 9.73 -6.34 46.25
C ASP A 207 8.88 -7.63 46.11
N GLY A 208 7.55 -7.51 46.09
CA GLY A 208 6.60 -8.62 46.07
C GLY A 208 6.07 -8.98 44.68
N VAL A 209 6.60 -8.39 43.60
CA VAL A 209 6.14 -8.67 42.23
C VAL A 209 6.85 -9.91 41.67
N TRP A 210 6.09 -10.86 41.12
CA TRP A 210 6.64 -12.09 40.55
C TRP A 210 5.77 -12.63 39.41
N VAL A 211 6.36 -13.49 38.58
CA VAL A 211 5.68 -14.05 37.40
C VAL A 211 5.08 -15.41 37.71
N LEU A 212 3.79 -15.59 37.43
CA LEU A 212 3.05 -16.85 37.52
C LEU A 212 2.66 -17.34 36.13
N ARG A 213 2.86 -18.63 35.84
CA ARG A 213 2.21 -19.27 34.70
C ARG A 213 0.88 -19.89 35.15
N TYR A 214 -0.22 -19.49 34.52
CA TYR A 214 -1.57 -19.97 34.83
C TYR A 214 -2.31 -20.39 33.56
#